data_AF-A0A7V6YRB9-F1
#
_entry.id   AF-A0A7V6YRB9-F1
#
_cell.length_a   1.000
_cell.length_b   1.000
_cell.length_c   1.000
_cell.angle_alpha   90.00
_cell.angle_beta   90.00
_cell.angle_gamma   90.00
#
_symmetry.space_group_name_H-M   'P 1'
#
loop_
_entity.id
_entity.type
_entity.pdbx_description
1 polymer ?
#
loop_
_entity_poly.entity_id
_entity_poly.type
_entity_poly.pdbx_seq_one_letter_code
_entity_poly.pdbx_strand_id
1 'polypeptide(L)' 'MNDWLKQVKCNVKTIFGLPNYEKYVEYHNRKHHNEPLMSEKEYYVFALKERYESGKVNRCC' A
#
# COMPACT_ATOMS: atom_id res chain seq x y z
N MET A 1 -14.04 13.76 14.57
CA MET A 1 -14.20 14.52 13.29
C MET A 1 -13.10 14.22 12.26
N ASN A 2 -11.92 13.70 12.65
CA ASN A 2 -10.82 13.39 11.72
C ASN A 2 -10.91 12.01 11.03
N ASP A 3 -11.70 11.07 11.56
CA ASP A 3 -11.78 9.71 11.00
C ASP A 3 -12.49 9.66 9.64
N TRP A 4 -13.49 10.51 9.42
CA TRP A 4 -14.17 10.59 8.13
C TRP A 4 -13.23 11.03 7.00
N LEU A 5 -12.33 11.98 7.28
CA LEU A 5 -11.31 12.42 6.32
C LEU A 5 -10.30 11.30 5.99
N LYS A 6 -9.89 10.52 7.00
CA LYS A 6 -9.04 9.34 6.79
C LYS A 6 -9.74 8.29 5.93
N GLN A 7 -11.03 8.05 6.19
CA GLN A 7 -11.82 7.05 5.49
C GLN A 7 -12.09 7.44 4.03
N VAL A 8 -12.41 8.71 3.76
CA VAL A 8 -12.54 9.24 2.39
C VAL A 8 -11.21 9.18 1.64
N LYS A 9 -10.10 9.59 2.26
CA LYS A 9 -8.76 9.52 1.64
C LYS A 9 -8.37 8.08 1.28
N CYS A 10 -8.72 7.10 2.13
CA CYS A 10 -8.50 5.68 1.85
C CYS A 10 -9.37 5.15 0.71
N ASN A 11 -10.62 5.61 0.62
CA ASN A 11 -11.53 5.22 -0.45
C ASN A 11 -11.10 5.79 -1.80
N VAL A 12 -10.71 7.07 -1.86
CA VAL A 12 -10.18 7.70 -3.08
C VAL A 12 -8.92 6.97 -3.57
N LYS A 13 -7.97 6.69 -2.67
CA LYS A 13 -6.78 5.91 -3.04
C LYS A 13 -7.13 4.53 -3.58
N THR A 14 -8.15 3.86 -3.03
CA THR A 14 -8.59 2.56 -3.52
C THR A 14 -9.24 2.67 -4.90
N ILE A 15 -10.10 3.66 -5.12
CA ILE A 15 -10.81 3.91 -6.39
C ILE A 15 -9.83 4.23 -7.52
N PHE A 16 -8.84 5.09 -7.28
CA PHE A 16 -7.81 5.43 -8.26
C PHE A 16 -6.63 4.44 -8.29
N GLY A 17 -6.71 3.36 -7.50
CA GLY A 17 -5.64 2.38 -7.36
C GLY A 17 -4.33 2.96 -6.83
N LEU A 18 -4.34 4.07 -6.11
CA LEU A 18 -3.12 4.63 -5.52
C LEU A 18 -2.61 3.74 -4.35
N PRO A 19 -1.28 3.55 -4.22
CA PRO A 19 -0.69 2.86 -3.08
C PRO A 19 -1.11 3.49 -1.75
N ASN A 20 -1.51 2.66 -0.77
CA ASN A 20 -1.90 3.10 0.56
C ASN A 20 -0.86 2.65 1.60
N TYR A 21 0.01 3.59 1.99
CA TYR A 21 1.10 3.34 2.92
C TYR A 21 0.61 2.90 4.32
N GLU A 22 -0.46 3.49 4.84
CA GLU A 22 -1.00 3.11 6.17
C GLU A 22 -1.42 1.63 6.19
N LYS A 23 -2.13 1.18 5.14
CA LYS A 23 -2.49 -0.24 4.98
C LYS A 23 -1.27 -1.14 4.82
N TYR A 24 -0.22 -0.67 4.15
CA TYR A 24 1.04 -1.40 4.06
C TYR A 24 1.70 -1.55 5.43
N VAL A 25 1.80 -0.49 6.23
CA VAL A 25 2.39 -0.56 7.57
C VAL A 25 1.60 -1.51 8.47
N GLU A 26 0.26 -1.45 8.44
CA GLU A 26 -0.59 -2.38 9.20
C GLU A 26 -0.36 -3.85 8.80
N TYR A 27 -0.29 -4.13 7.50
CA TYR A 27 -0.04 -5.47 6.98
C TYR A 27 1.39 -5.96 7.26
N HIS A 28 2.38 -5.08 7.07
CA HIS A 28 3.80 -5.36 7.30
C HIS A 28 4.04 -5.69 8.76
N ASN A 29 3.45 -4.90 9.68
CA ASN A 29 3.44 -5.23 11.09
C ASN A 29 2.84 -6.63 11.27
N ARG A 30 1.59 -6.88 10.86
CA ARG A 30 0.94 -8.17 11.12
C ARG A 30 1.67 -9.41 10.57
N LYS A 31 2.37 -9.32 9.44
CA LYS A 31 2.88 -10.50 8.70
C LYS A 31 4.42 -10.56 8.59
N HIS A 32 5.10 -9.42 8.63
CA HIS A 32 6.53 -9.28 8.35
C HIS A 32 7.25 -8.45 9.44
N HIS A 33 6.94 -8.70 10.72
CA HIS A 33 7.52 -7.99 11.87
C HIS A 33 9.06 -7.96 11.93
N ASN A 34 9.75 -8.91 11.28
CA ASN A 34 11.21 -9.02 11.28
C ASN A 34 11.90 -8.35 10.08
N GLU A 35 11.14 -7.85 9.10
CA GLU A 35 11.69 -7.19 7.92
C GLU A 35 11.71 -5.65 8.09
N PRO A 36 12.71 -4.95 7.53
CA PRO A 36 12.77 -3.50 7.60
C PRO A 36 11.56 -2.88 6.90
N LEU A 37 10.89 -1.96 7.60
CA LEU A 37 9.75 -1.21 7.05
C LEU A 37 10.27 -0.22 6.00
N MET A 38 9.73 -0.29 4.78
CA MET A 38 10.03 0.69 3.73
C MET A 38 9.47 2.07 4.12
N SER A 39 10.15 3.13 3.70
CA SER A 39 9.56 4.48 3.74
C SER A 39 8.37 4.61 2.79
N GLU A 40 7.53 5.64 2.99
CA GLU A 40 6.37 5.89 2.11
C GLU A 40 6.76 6.03 0.64
N LYS A 41 7.88 6.70 0.36
CA LYS A 41 8.40 6.89 -1.00
C LYS A 41 8.86 5.56 -1.61
N GLU A 42 9.61 4.76 -0.86
CA GLU A 42 10.08 3.45 -1.32
C GLU A 42 8.90 2.51 -1.59
N TYR A 43 7.92 2.49 -0.69
CA TYR A 43 6.69 1.72 -0.89
C TYR A 43 5.92 2.17 -2.14
N TYR A 44 5.85 3.48 -2.39
CA TYR A 44 5.17 4.00 -3.58
C TYR A 44 5.86 3.53 -4.87
N VAL A 45 7.19 3.63 -4.94
CA VAL A 45 7.96 3.15 -6.10
C VAL A 45 7.83 1.63 -6.24
N PHE A 46 7.93 0.88 -5.16
CA PHE A 46 7.72 -0.57 -5.14
C PHE A 46 6.35 -0.95 -5.69
N ALA A 47 5.28 -0.30 -5.21
CA ALA A 47 3.92 -0.59 -5.64
C ALA A 47 3.68 -0.26 -7.13
N LEU A 48 4.30 0.81 -7.65
CA LEU A 48 4.25 1.14 -9.07
C LEU A 48 4.99 0.10 -9.92
N LYS A 49 6.20 -0.28 -9.52
CA LYS A 49 6.98 -1.32 -10.20
C LYS A 49 6.25 -2.66 -10.20
N GLU A 50 5.72 -3.08 -9.05
CA GLU A 50 4.97 -4.33 -8.95
C GLU A 50 3.72 -4.33 -9.84
N ARG A 51 3.08 -3.17 -10.04
CA ARG A 51 1.89 -3.06 -10.91
C ARG A 51 2.22 -3.04 -12.39
N TYR A 52 3.20 -2.24 -12.81
CA TYR A 52 3.41 -1.92 -14.22
C TYR A 52 4.66 -2.60 -14.83
N GLU A 53 5.63 -2.96 -14.01
CA GLU A 53 6.93 -3.48 -14.46
C GLU A 53 7.16 -4.95 -14.11
N SER A 54 6.41 -5.52 -13.15
CA SER A 54 6.69 -6.88 -12.68
C SER A 54 6.44 -7.97 -13.72
N GLY A 55 5.61 -7.70 -14.74
CA GLY A 55 5.13 -8.72 -15.69
C GLY A 55 4.35 -9.86 -15.03
N LYS A 56 4.11 -9.80 -13.71
CA LYS A 56 3.38 -10.79 -12.95
C LYS A 56 1.90 -10.47 -13.09
N VAL A 57 1.12 -11.46 -13.51
CA VAL A 57 -0.33 -11.42 -13.23
C VAL A 57 -0.43 -11.49 -11.71
N ASN A 58 -0.90 -10.40 -11.08
CA ASN A 58 -1.19 -10.36 -9.64
C ASN A 58 -2.34 -11.32 -9.32
N ARG A 59 -2.05 -12.62 -9.34
CA ARG A 59 -2.79 -13.69 -8.66
C ARG A 59 -2.12 -13.89 -7.31
N CYS A 60 -2.22 -12.88 -6.45
CA CYS A 60 -1.95 -13.12 -5.05
C CYS A 60 -3.28 -13.60 -4.44
N CYS A 61 -3.20 -14.73 -3.74
CA CYS A 61 -4.25 -15.26 -2.87
C CYS A 61 -4.83 -14.16 -1.96
#